data_AF-A0A7C6WLX8-F1
#
_entry.id   AF-A0A7C6WLX8-F1
#
_cell.length_a   1.000
_cell.length_b   1.000
_cell.length_c   1.000
_cell.angle_alpha   90.00
_cell.angle_beta   90.00
_cell.angle_gamma   90.00
#
_symmetry.space_group_name_H-M   'P 1'
#
loop_
_entity.id
_entity.type
_entity.pdbx_description
1 polymer ?
#
loop_
_entity_poly.entity_id
_entity_poly.type
_entity_poly.pdbx_seq_one_letter_code
_entity_poly.pdbx_strand_id
1 'polypeptide(L)'
;MKLKQNKEIIKVAVIDNGLNKSLYYKLTGKKIKTYRIRQGECLSDEDGWEHYDANHGTVCAALLTEFTDEADIISISVNESGGLPLDNLGVALFWCIDHHIDLICISLGTSSWIELRELFPIFKLLEESKIIVVGAGSNDGRITFPASLPSVLGVRFKKGSSGLSETEIVMIDDPIDGIDIETDMPPSKVLKQLQKRFQYEYPMANSMVAPYIAARIIELMNQGYLCRTVDELKKNIKKYICTAIKEEKEELAYSWAEEFSYISKEECIHWLENLTQPVIVIVYQEEKGNKGAIGQLVLGLQQLFYKNGFEATIFSTVLASNMKKSVFWLDDSRLEESFLNYTKIVTSDLFLLHLPISALISHNRRSFMDLIIEYKQENKLSEIVKREKDNWMILPADSKSVEEQIGLI
;
A
#
# COMPACT_ATOMS: atom_id res chain seq x y z
N MET A 1 24.65 1.88 39.77
CA MET A 1 25.56 2.17 38.65
C MET A 1 25.02 1.42 37.42
N LYS A 2 24.17 2.06 36.60
CA LYS A 2 23.65 1.44 35.38
C LYS A 2 24.82 1.31 34.40
N LEU A 3 25.17 0.09 34.01
CA LEU A 3 26.13 -0.18 32.95
C LEU A 3 25.66 0.58 31.70
N LYS A 4 26.48 1.53 31.22
CA LYS A 4 26.30 2.11 29.88
C LYS A 4 26.52 0.96 28.89
N GLN A 5 25.43 0.35 28.41
CA GLN A 5 25.49 -0.39 27.15
C GLN A 5 25.97 0.61 26.10
N ASN A 6 27.03 0.27 25.35
CA ASN A 6 27.39 1.01 24.15
C ASN A 6 26.19 0.94 23.23
N LYS A 7 25.46 2.05 23.13
CA LYS A 7 24.31 2.19 22.27
C LYS A 7 24.83 2.27 20.84
N GLU A 8 24.64 1.20 20.07
CA GLU A 8 24.92 1.24 18.63
C GLU A 8 24.06 2.34 18.00
N ILE A 9 24.67 3.14 17.12
CA ILE A 9 23.98 4.21 16.41
C ILE A 9 23.05 3.56 15.39
N ILE A 10 21.77 3.93 15.41
CA ILE A 10 20.77 3.45 14.47
C ILE A 10 21.17 3.87 13.06
N LYS A 11 21.27 2.92 12.14
CA LYS A 11 21.55 3.16 10.72
C LYS A 11 20.25 3.22 9.94
N VAL A 12 20.11 4.27 9.13
CA VAL A 12 18.86 4.56 8.42
C VAL A 12 19.15 4.78 6.94
N ALA A 13 18.42 4.08 6.07
CA ALA A 13 18.50 4.28 4.64
C ALA A 13 17.27 5.04 4.12
N VAL A 14 17.49 6.13 3.39
CA VAL A 14 16.46 6.82 2.60
C VAL A 14 16.57 6.33 1.15
N ILE A 15 15.58 5.57 0.68
CA ILE A 15 15.53 5.04 -0.69
C ILE A 15 14.64 5.96 -1.54
N ASP A 16 15.22 6.61 -2.55
CA ASP A 16 14.53 7.61 -3.37
C ASP A 16 15.15 7.76 -4.79
N ASN A 17 14.81 8.83 -5.51
CA ASN A 17 15.29 9.17 -6.86
C ASN A 17 16.61 9.96 -6.88
N GLY A 18 17.40 9.86 -5.82
CA GLY A 18 18.70 10.53 -5.70
C GLY A 18 18.69 11.76 -4.79
N LEU A 19 19.87 12.36 -4.61
CA LEU A 19 20.10 13.43 -3.63
C LEU A 19 21.14 14.44 -4.13
N ASN A 20 20.83 15.73 -4.00
CA ASN A 20 21.76 16.84 -4.20
C ASN A 20 22.49 17.12 -2.87
N LYS A 21 23.76 16.71 -2.78
CA LYS A 21 24.57 16.84 -1.56
C LYS A 21 24.80 18.28 -1.15
N SER A 22 25.02 19.17 -2.12
CA SER A 22 25.26 20.59 -1.87
C SER A 22 24.03 21.24 -1.22
N LEU A 23 22.84 20.95 -1.76
CA LEU A 23 21.60 21.47 -1.21
C LEU A 23 21.28 20.83 0.15
N TYR A 24 21.45 19.52 0.29
CA TYR A 24 21.29 18.83 1.57
C TYR A 24 22.17 19.45 2.67
N TYR A 25 23.46 19.68 2.39
CA TYR A 25 24.38 20.32 3.33
C TYR A 25 23.95 21.75 3.68
N LYS A 26 23.46 22.52 2.70
CA LYS A 26 22.93 23.88 2.94
C LYS A 26 21.71 23.88 3.86
N LEU A 27 20.83 22.88 3.72
CA LEU A 27 19.59 22.78 4.50
C LEU A 27 19.84 22.29 5.93
N THR A 28 20.78 21.35 6.11
CA THR A 28 20.96 20.60 7.36
C THR A 28 22.26 20.91 8.11
N GLY A 29 23.25 21.47 7.43
CA GLY A 29 24.62 21.61 7.95
C GLY A 29 25.40 20.30 8.08
N LYS A 30 24.87 19.18 7.58
CA LYS A 30 25.45 17.84 7.73
C LYS A 30 25.87 17.24 6.39
N LYS A 31 26.87 16.35 6.43
CA LYS A 31 27.24 15.50 5.30
C LYS A 31 26.41 14.21 5.34
N ILE A 32 26.20 13.61 4.19
CA ILE A 32 25.45 12.36 4.03
C ILE A 32 26.20 11.43 3.08
N LYS A 33 26.23 10.13 3.39
CA LYS A 33 26.71 9.10 2.46
C LYS A 33 25.61 8.76 1.48
N THR A 34 25.96 8.69 0.21
CA THR A 34 25.02 8.40 -0.87
C THR A 34 25.50 7.20 -1.67
N TYR A 35 24.52 6.43 -2.15
CA TYR A 35 24.72 5.27 -3.00
C TYR A 35 23.76 5.34 -4.18
N ARG A 36 24.06 4.59 -5.24
CA ARG A 36 23.23 4.50 -6.44
C ARG A 36 23.25 3.09 -7.00
N ILE A 37 22.10 2.64 -7.49
CA ILE A 37 22.03 1.38 -8.23
C ILE A 37 22.52 1.60 -9.67
N ARG A 38 23.55 0.87 -10.07
CA ARG A 38 24.07 0.84 -11.45
C ARG A 38 24.38 -0.58 -11.85
N GLN A 39 23.88 -1.02 -13.00
CA GLN A 39 24.15 -2.34 -13.57
C GLN A 39 23.87 -3.51 -12.58
N GLY A 40 22.83 -3.38 -11.74
CA GLY A 40 22.46 -4.39 -10.75
C GLY A 40 23.23 -4.35 -9.42
N GLU A 41 24.08 -3.36 -9.22
CA GLU A 41 24.89 -3.21 -7.99
C GLU A 41 24.61 -1.88 -7.30
N CYS A 42 24.68 -1.87 -5.96
CA CYS A 42 24.59 -0.65 -5.14
C CYS A 42 26.01 -0.10 -4.88
N LEU A 43 26.35 1.00 -5.55
CA LEU A 43 27.69 1.59 -5.53
C LEU A 43 27.70 2.91 -4.78
N SER A 44 28.83 3.26 -4.15
CA SER A 44 28.99 4.60 -3.55
C SER A 44 28.91 5.67 -4.64
N ASP A 45 28.14 6.71 -4.36
CA ASP A 45 27.94 7.84 -5.28
C ASP A 45 28.66 9.07 -4.70
N GLU A 46 29.94 9.25 -4.98
CA GLU A 46 30.72 10.37 -4.43
C GLU A 46 30.29 11.73 -5.00
N ASP A 47 29.83 11.75 -6.25
CA ASP A 47 29.45 12.96 -6.98
C ASP A 47 28.03 13.44 -6.61
N GLY A 48 27.11 12.51 -6.29
CA GLY A 48 25.72 12.85 -6.03
C GLY A 48 25.04 13.51 -7.24
N TRP A 49 23.95 14.25 -6.99
CA TRP A 49 23.18 14.93 -8.04
C TRP A 49 23.37 16.45 -7.97
N GLU A 50 24.57 16.94 -8.28
CA GLU A 50 24.87 18.39 -8.17
C GLU A 50 24.09 19.27 -9.17
N HIS A 51 23.54 18.68 -10.24
CA HIS A 51 22.93 19.40 -11.36
C HIS A 51 21.41 19.59 -11.31
N TYR A 52 20.70 18.93 -10.38
CA TYR A 52 19.26 19.09 -10.23
C TYR A 52 18.93 20.02 -9.06
N ASP A 53 17.89 20.86 -9.24
CA ASP A 53 17.25 21.59 -8.15
C ASP A 53 16.68 20.62 -7.08
N ALA A 54 16.00 21.12 -6.04
CA ALA A 54 15.50 20.28 -4.93
C ALA A 54 14.74 19.04 -5.42
N ASN A 55 15.44 17.91 -5.48
CA ASN A 55 14.84 16.64 -5.85
C ASN A 55 14.21 15.98 -4.62
N HIS A 56 13.30 15.04 -4.89
CA HIS A 56 12.46 14.43 -3.89
C HIS A 56 13.25 13.76 -2.76
N GLY A 57 14.31 13.00 -3.10
CA GLY A 57 15.19 12.40 -2.11
C GLY A 57 15.97 13.39 -1.24
N THR A 58 16.36 14.56 -1.78
CA THR A 58 17.00 15.62 -0.98
C THR A 58 16.05 16.13 0.11
N VAL A 59 14.79 16.36 -0.23
CA VAL A 59 13.79 16.86 0.73
C VAL A 59 13.52 15.81 1.80
N CYS A 60 13.29 14.54 1.42
CA CYS A 60 13.03 13.47 2.38
C CYS A 60 14.19 13.26 3.35
N ALA A 61 15.43 13.19 2.86
CA ALA A 61 16.61 13.01 3.70
C ALA A 61 16.85 14.23 4.61
N ALA A 62 16.65 15.46 4.10
CA ALA A 62 16.81 16.67 4.90
C ALA A 62 15.75 16.78 6.00
N LEU A 63 14.49 16.40 5.73
CA LEU A 63 13.44 16.34 6.74
C LEU A 63 13.74 15.32 7.83
N LEU A 64 14.14 14.09 7.46
CA LEU A 64 14.55 13.08 8.43
C LEU A 64 15.66 13.62 9.34
N THR A 65 16.65 14.29 8.75
CA THR A 65 17.78 14.90 9.46
C THR A 65 17.38 16.08 10.34
N GLU A 66 16.34 16.83 9.97
CA GLU A 66 15.80 17.90 10.82
C GLU A 66 15.11 17.33 12.06
N PHE A 67 14.42 16.21 11.92
CA PHE A 67 13.62 15.62 13.00
C PHE A 67 14.40 14.66 13.89
N THR A 68 15.61 14.23 13.49
CA THR A 68 16.50 13.44 14.36
C THR A 68 17.98 13.68 14.08
N ASP A 69 18.74 13.82 15.17
CA ASP A 69 20.21 13.89 15.18
C ASP A 69 20.85 12.58 15.68
N GLU A 70 20.04 11.56 16.00
CA GLU A 70 20.46 10.36 16.73
C GLU A 70 20.58 9.10 15.85
N ALA A 71 20.83 9.28 14.55
CA ALA A 71 20.97 8.20 13.56
C ALA A 71 22.07 8.48 12.52
N ASP A 72 22.68 7.42 11.99
CA ASP A 72 23.55 7.46 10.80
C ASP A 72 22.66 7.31 9.56
N ILE A 73 22.40 8.43 8.88
CA ILE A 73 21.51 8.48 7.72
C ILE A 73 22.33 8.35 6.44
N ILE A 74 21.91 7.44 5.57
CA ILE A 74 22.40 7.29 4.20
C ILE A 74 21.27 7.50 3.20
N SER A 75 21.60 7.79 1.95
CA SER A 75 20.65 7.84 0.84
C SER A 75 21.04 6.84 -0.24
N ILE A 76 20.06 6.10 -0.76
CA ILE A 76 20.24 5.15 -1.87
C ILE A 76 19.31 5.58 -3.01
N SER A 77 19.90 5.87 -4.16
CA SER A 77 19.19 6.21 -5.39
C SER A 77 18.85 4.94 -6.16
N VAL A 78 17.56 4.66 -6.36
CA VAL A 78 17.07 3.53 -7.17
C VAL A 78 16.58 3.94 -8.54
N ASN A 79 16.51 5.24 -8.81
CA ASN A 79 16.02 5.77 -10.08
C ASN A 79 16.60 7.15 -10.37
N GLU A 80 16.72 7.46 -11.66
CA GLU A 80 17.18 8.74 -12.21
C GLU A 80 16.04 9.53 -12.87
N SER A 81 14.97 8.86 -13.33
CA SER A 81 13.94 9.41 -14.23
C SER A 81 12.52 9.42 -13.66
N GLY A 82 12.33 9.08 -12.38
CA GLY A 82 11.01 9.03 -11.71
C GLY A 82 10.28 7.70 -11.86
N GLY A 83 9.43 7.36 -10.88
CA GLY A 83 8.85 6.02 -10.71
C GLY A 83 9.70 5.09 -9.82
N LEU A 84 9.29 3.84 -9.65
CA LEU A 84 9.98 2.84 -8.83
C LEU A 84 10.43 1.64 -9.68
N PRO A 85 11.70 1.59 -10.14
CA PRO A 85 12.22 0.41 -10.83
C PRO A 85 12.40 -0.72 -9.81
N LEU A 86 11.55 -1.75 -9.88
CA LEU A 86 11.49 -2.78 -8.86
C LEU A 86 12.77 -3.62 -8.74
N ASP A 87 13.46 -3.88 -9.84
CA ASP A 87 14.76 -4.54 -9.81
C ASP A 87 15.77 -3.74 -8.97
N ASN A 88 15.82 -2.42 -9.18
CA ASN A 88 16.70 -1.54 -8.41
C ASN A 88 16.26 -1.45 -6.94
N LEU A 89 14.95 -1.44 -6.67
CA LEU A 89 14.46 -1.52 -5.30
C LEU A 89 14.91 -2.83 -4.64
N GLY A 90 14.79 -3.97 -5.33
CA GLY A 90 15.25 -5.27 -4.83
C GLY A 90 16.73 -5.26 -4.47
N VAL A 91 17.59 -4.71 -5.34
CA VAL A 91 19.03 -4.55 -5.08
C VAL A 91 19.28 -3.65 -3.87
N ALA A 92 18.59 -2.51 -3.76
CA ALA A 92 18.74 -1.60 -2.62
C ALA A 92 18.31 -2.22 -1.29
N LEU A 93 17.18 -2.95 -1.27
CA LEU A 93 16.70 -3.66 -0.09
C LEU A 93 17.66 -4.77 0.33
N PHE A 94 18.20 -5.54 -0.62
CA PHE A 94 19.20 -6.57 -0.32
C PHE A 94 20.49 -5.97 0.24
N TRP A 95 20.95 -4.84 -0.33
CA TRP A 95 22.10 -4.10 0.19
C TRP A 95 21.86 -3.63 1.63
N CYS A 96 20.64 -3.17 1.96
CA CYS A 96 20.29 -2.75 3.32
C CYS A 96 20.37 -3.91 4.32
N ILE A 97 19.97 -5.12 3.92
CA ILE A 97 20.12 -6.34 4.72
C ILE A 97 21.60 -6.63 5.00
N ASP A 98 22.41 -6.66 3.93
CA ASP A 98 23.85 -6.96 4.00
C ASP A 98 24.63 -5.96 4.87
N HIS A 99 24.22 -4.69 4.87
CA HIS A 99 24.87 -3.62 5.62
C HIS A 99 24.29 -3.37 7.02
N HIS A 100 23.36 -4.24 7.45
CA HIS A 100 22.68 -4.16 8.75
C HIS A 100 22.04 -2.78 8.98
N ILE A 101 21.26 -2.31 8.01
CA ILE A 101 20.42 -1.12 8.18
C ILE A 101 19.29 -1.46 9.15
N ASP A 102 18.98 -0.57 10.08
CA ASP A 102 17.95 -0.80 11.10
C ASP A 102 16.57 -0.32 10.63
N LEU A 103 16.55 0.80 9.89
CA LEU A 103 15.33 1.41 9.38
C LEU A 103 15.50 1.87 7.93
N ILE A 104 14.52 1.58 7.09
CA ILE A 104 14.44 2.02 5.70
C ILE A 104 13.24 2.95 5.57
N CYS A 105 13.45 4.15 5.03
CA CYS A 105 12.38 5.07 4.63
C CYS A 105 12.28 5.05 3.10
N ILE A 106 11.11 4.68 2.58
CA ILE A 106 10.83 4.59 1.15
C ILE A 106 9.71 5.56 0.81
N SER A 107 10.03 6.56 -0.01
CA SER A 107 9.05 7.55 -0.47
C SER A 107 8.79 7.44 -1.99
N LEU A 108 8.88 6.22 -2.51
CA LEU A 108 8.56 5.84 -3.88
C LEU A 108 7.63 4.62 -3.86
N GLY A 109 6.74 4.51 -4.83
CA GLY A 109 5.80 3.40 -4.90
C GLY A 109 5.39 3.01 -6.31
N THR A 110 4.78 1.84 -6.40
CA THR A 110 4.08 1.32 -7.58
C THR A 110 2.66 0.93 -7.20
N SER A 111 1.70 1.07 -8.11
CA SER A 111 0.36 0.52 -7.94
C SER A 111 0.25 -0.90 -8.48
N SER A 112 1.27 -1.43 -9.16
CA SER A 112 1.21 -2.79 -9.71
C SER A 112 1.54 -3.83 -8.64
N TRP A 113 0.54 -4.64 -8.29
CA TRP A 113 0.71 -5.77 -7.39
C TRP A 113 1.53 -6.89 -8.02
N ILE A 114 1.36 -7.17 -9.32
CA ILE A 114 2.04 -8.27 -10.02
C ILE A 114 3.54 -8.07 -9.98
N GLU A 115 4.00 -6.88 -10.34
CA GLU A 115 5.41 -6.57 -10.38
C GLU A 115 6.02 -6.64 -8.96
N LEU A 116 5.32 -6.08 -7.97
CA LEU A 116 5.78 -6.07 -6.57
C LEU A 116 5.88 -7.47 -5.95
N ARG A 117 4.99 -8.40 -6.32
CA ARG A 117 4.95 -9.76 -5.74
C ARG A 117 6.30 -10.46 -5.82
N GLU A 118 7.07 -10.20 -6.86
CA GLU A 118 8.42 -10.76 -7.06
C GLU A 118 9.41 -10.31 -5.95
N LEU A 119 9.14 -9.20 -5.26
CA LEU A 119 9.92 -8.71 -4.11
C LEU A 119 9.47 -9.26 -2.75
N PHE A 120 8.38 -10.02 -2.66
CA PHE A 120 7.90 -10.56 -1.38
C PHE A 120 8.92 -11.40 -0.61
N PRO A 121 9.76 -12.24 -1.26
CA PRO A 121 10.85 -12.91 -0.57
C PRO A 121 11.82 -11.95 0.11
N ILE A 122 12.12 -10.79 -0.50
CA ILE A 122 13.01 -9.78 0.07
C ILE A 122 12.35 -9.08 1.26
N PHE A 123 11.07 -8.71 1.17
CA PHE A 123 10.35 -8.14 2.32
C PHE A 123 10.29 -9.11 3.51
N LYS A 124 10.13 -10.40 3.23
CA LYS A 124 10.21 -11.43 4.28
C LYS A 124 11.61 -11.48 4.92
N LEU A 125 12.68 -11.37 4.13
CA LEU A 125 14.05 -11.31 4.66
C LEU A 125 14.30 -10.03 5.49
N LEU A 126 13.70 -8.89 5.12
CA LEU A 126 13.75 -7.67 5.94
C LEU A 126 13.09 -7.91 7.31
N GLU A 127 11.91 -8.54 7.34
CA GLU A 127 11.22 -8.91 8.58
C GLU A 127 12.06 -9.85 9.45
N GLU A 128 12.64 -10.91 8.85
CA GLU A 128 13.52 -11.87 9.54
C GLU A 128 14.80 -11.20 10.07
N SER A 129 15.29 -10.19 9.36
CA SER A 129 16.44 -9.36 9.73
C SER A 129 16.07 -8.24 10.72
N LYS A 130 14.79 -8.11 11.09
CA LYS A 130 14.24 -7.09 12.00
C LYS A 130 14.46 -5.65 11.52
N ILE A 131 14.50 -5.45 10.21
CA ILE A 131 14.63 -4.14 9.58
C ILE A 131 13.25 -3.51 9.46
N ILE A 132 13.06 -2.33 10.04
CA ILE A 132 11.80 -1.60 9.96
C ILE A 132 11.74 -0.88 8.61
N VAL A 133 10.63 -1.00 7.89
CA VAL A 133 10.39 -0.25 6.66
C VAL A 133 9.23 0.72 6.88
N VAL A 134 9.45 2.00 6.57
CA VAL A 134 8.43 3.04 6.57
C VAL A 134 8.18 3.45 5.13
N GLY A 135 6.93 3.37 4.69
CA GLY A 135 6.53 3.65 3.31
C GLY A 135 5.54 4.81 3.23
N ALA A 136 5.75 5.75 2.30
CA ALA A 136 4.78 6.79 2.01
C ALA A 136 3.64 6.26 1.13
N GLY A 137 2.39 6.50 1.53
CA GLY A 137 1.21 6.20 0.71
C GLY A 137 1.12 7.08 -0.55
N SER A 138 0.20 6.77 -1.47
CA SER A 138 0.05 7.55 -2.71
C SER A 138 -0.67 8.87 -2.46
N ASN A 139 -0.19 9.94 -3.10
CA ASN A 139 -0.82 11.28 -2.96
C ASN A 139 -2.23 11.34 -3.57
N ASP A 140 -2.57 10.40 -4.47
CA ASP A 140 -3.92 10.25 -5.04
C ASP A 140 -4.84 9.34 -4.20
N GLY A 141 -4.37 8.82 -3.07
CA GLY A 141 -5.13 7.95 -2.18
C GLY A 141 -5.30 6.51 -2.65
N ARG A 142 -4.68 6.12 -3.77
CA ARG A 142 -4.67 4.72 -4.22
C ARG A 142 -3.72 3.88 -3.38
N ILE A 143 -4.03 2.60 -3.29
CA ILE A 143 -3.14 1.58 -2.76
C ILE A 143 -1.84 1.64 -3.53
N THR A 144 -0.74 1.75 -2.79
CA THR A 144 0.59 1.81 -3.37
C THR A 144 1.54 0.99 -2.55
N PHE A 145 2.45 0.34 -3.25
CA PHE A 145 3.40 -0.54 -2.65
C PHE A 145 4.81 0.05 -2.76
N PRO A 146 5.64 -0.09 -1.71
CA PRO A 146 5.47 -1.06 -0.63
C PRO A 146 4.67 -0.55 0.59
N ALA A 147 4.21 0.70 0.62
CA ALA A 147 3.57 1.31 1.79
C ALA A 147 2.35 0.53 2.33
N SER A 148 1.55 -0.06 1.43
CA SER A 148 0.38 -0.88 1.80
C SER A 148 0.71 -2.32 2.22
N LEU A 149 1.98 -2.77 2.19
CA LEU A 149 2.33 -4.12 2.61
C LEU A 149 2.21 -4.29 4.14
N PRO A 150 1.67 -5.40 4.66
CA PRO A 150 1.58 -5.64 6.11
C PRO A 150 2.94 -5.59 6.85
N SER A 151 4.03 -5.88 6.13
CA SER A 151 5.40 -5.87 6.62
C SER A 151 6.06 -4.48 6.57
N VAL A 152 5.31 -3.46 6.19
CA VAL A 152 5.76 -2.07 6.05
C VAL A 152 4.82 -1.21 6.90
N LEU A 153 5.38 -0.19 7.55
CA LEU A 153 4.58 0.82 8.24
C LEU A 153 4.18 1.89 7.22
N GLY A 154 2.93 1.84 6.76
CA GLY A 154 2.39 2.80 5.80
C GLY A 154 2.06 4.14 6.47
N VAL A 155 2.41 5.26 5.82
CA VAL A 155 2.18 6.62 6.33
C VAL A 155 1.51 7.50 5.28
N ARG A 156 0.47 8.24 5.69
CA ARG A 156 -0.17 9.28 4.87
C ARG A 156 -0.25 10.63 5.59
N PHE A 157 -0.25 11.70 4.80
CA PHE A 157 -0.41 13.06 5.26
C PHE A 157 -1.88 13.34 5.59
N LYS A 158 -2.14 13.89 6.77
CA LYS A 158 -3.48 14.32 7.19
C LYS A 158 -3.87 15.62 6.49
N LYS A 159 -4.81 15.55 5.56
CA LYS A 159 -5.41 16.77 4.97
C LYS A 159 -6.31 17.45 6.00
N GLY A 160 -6.24 18.78 6.07
CA GLY A 160 -7.20 19.58 6.84
C GLY A 160 -6.96 19.67 8.35
N SER A 161 -5.73 19.51 8.85
CA SER A 161 -5.48 19.85 10.26
C SER A 161 -5.77 21.34 10.50
N SER A 162 -6.71 21.56 11.41
CA SER A 162 -7.02 22.83 12.05
C SER A 162 -5.74 23.39 12.64
N GLY A 163 -5.60 24.72 12.73
CA GLY A 163 -4.42 25.41 13.29
C GLY A 163 -4.14 25.13 14.78
N LEU A 164 -4.02 23.86 15.16
CA LEU A 164 -3.60 23.36 16.45
C LEU A 164 -2.08 23.53 16.59
N SER A 165 -1.64 23.70 17.84
CA SER A 165 -0.24 23.96 18.17
C SER A 165 0.66 22.72 18.19
N GLU A 166 0.09 21.52 18.15
CA GLU A 166 0.82 20.25 18.26
C GLU A 166 0.47 19.33 17.08
N THR A 167 1.49 18.73 16.49
CA THR A 167 1.39 17.75 15.39
C THR A 167 0.71 16.48 15.86
N GLU A 168 -0.31 16.04 15.13
CA GLU A 168 -1.11 14.88 15.49
C GLU A 168 -0.59 13.63 14.78
N ILE A 169 -0.39 12.54 15.51
CA ILE A 169 -0.04 11.23 14.96
C ILE A 169 -1.18 10.27 15.30
N VAL A 170 -1.96 9.92 14.27
CA VAL A 170 -3.13 9.06 14.38
C VAL A 170 -2.78 7.67 13.86
N MET A 171 -2.96 6.64 14.69
CA MET A 171 -2.92 5.25 14.22
C MET A 171 -4.29 4.86 13.68
N ILE A 172 -4.28 4.19 12.53
CA ILE A 172 -5.47 3.66 11.88
C ILE A 172 -5.55 2.17 12.18
N ASP A 173 -6.64 1.76 12.80
CA ASP A 173 -6.93 0.36 13.07
C ASP A 173 -7.69 -0.24 11.89
N ASP A 174 -7.17 -1.37 11.41
CA ASP A 174 -7.65 -2.13 10.25
C ASP A 174 -7.82 -1.30 8.97
N PRO A 175 -6.75 -0.61 8.50
CA PRO A 175 -6.84 0.28 7.35
C PRO A 175 -7.20 -0.47 6.06
N ILE A 176 -8.14 0.08 5.30
CA ILE A 176 -8.62 -0.55 4.06
C ILE A 176 -7.56 -0.56 2.95
N ASP A 177 -6.70 0.45 2.95
CA ASP A 177 -5.63 0.68 1.98
C ASP A 177 -4.26 0.19 2.47
N GLY A 178 -4.19 -0.37 3.69
CA GLY A 178 -2.95 -0.81 4.32
C GLY A 178 -2.09 0.32 4.90
N ILE A 179 -2.59 1.56 4.99
CA ILE A 179 -1.86 2.69 5.57
C ILE A 179 -2.12 2.80 7.07
N ASP A 180 -1.07 2.68 7.87
CA ASP A 180 -1.17 2.52 9.32
C ASP A 180 -1.25 3.83 10.10
N ILE A 181 -0.65 4.89 9.56
CA ILE A 181 -0.50 6.18 10.25
C ILE A 181 -0.95 7.31 9.36
N GLU A 182 -1.72 8.22 9.96
CA GLU A 182 -2.06 9.51 9.41
C GLU A 182 -1.52 10.61 10.31
N THR A 183 -0.78 11.57 9.74
CA THR A 183 -0.17 12.67 10.50
C THR A 183 -0.06 13.93 9.68
N ASP A 184 -0.11 15.09 10.32
CA ASP A 184 0.21 16.36 9.67
C ASP A 184 1.72 16.66 9.72
N MET A 185 2.12 17.76 9.09
CA MET A 185 3.52 18.15 9.00
C MET A 185 3.85 19.14 10.13
N PRO A 186 4.78 18.84 11.05
CA PRO A 186 5.25 19.82 12.03
C PRO A 186 5.95 21.01 11.34
N PRO A 187 6.04 22.17 12.00
CA PRO A 187 6.78 23.31 11.48
C PRO A 187 8.24 22.94 11.14
N SER A 188 8.61 23.01 9.86
CA SER A 188 9.94 22.63 9.37
C SER A 188 10.75 23.84 8.90
N LYS A 189 12.00 23.93 9.36
CA LYS A 189 13.03 24.85 8.86
C LYS A 189 13.47 24.47 7.46
N VAL A 190 13.58 23.19 7.14
CA VAL A 190 13.91 22.71 5.79
C VAL A 190 12.86 23.20 4.79
N LEU A 191 11.57 22.98 5.05
CA LEU A 191 10.50 23.43 4.16
C LEU A 191 10.46 24.96 4.03
N LYS A 192 10.63 25.71 5.13
CA LYS A 192 10.72 27.18 5.10
C LYS A 192 11.90 27.68 4.27
N GLN A 193 13.06 27.03 4.37
CA GLN A 193 14.23 27.38 3.57
C GLN A 193 14.03 27.07 2.08
N LEU A 194 13.42 25.93 1.76
CA LEU A 194 13.06 25.56 0.39
C LEU A 194 12.07 26.55 -0.22
N GLN A 195 10.99 26.88 0.49
CA GLN A 195 10.01 27.89 0.06
C GLN A 195 10.68 29.24 -0.22
N LYS A 196 11.56 29.70 0.68
CA LYS A 196 12.32 30.95 0.49
C LYS A 196 13.25 30.89 -0.72
N ARG A 197 13.91 29.74 -0.94
CA ARG A 197 14.88 29.54 -2.01
C ARG A 197 14.22 29.53 -3.38
N PHE A 198 13.13 28.78 -3.52
CA PHE A 198 12.49 28.56 -4.82
C PHE A 198 11.28 29.46 -5.08
N GLN A 199 10.87 30.28 -4.09
CA GLN A 199 9.77 31.23 -4.20
C GLN A 199 8.42 30.58 -4.57
N TYR A 200 8.22 29.31 -4.19
CA TYR A 200 6.94 28.61 -4.31
C TYR A 200 6.64 27.82 -3.04
N GLU A 201 5.35 27.66 -2.73
CA GLU A 201 4.91 26.78 -1.64
C GLU A 201 5.05 25.32 -2.06
N TYR A 202 5.83 24.56 -1.31
CA TYR A 202 5.99 23.14 -1.58
C TYR A 202 4.69 22.42 -1.21
N PRO A 203 4.01 21.75 -2.16
CA PRO A 203 2.75 21.07 -1.85
C PRO A 203 3.02 19.97 -0.83
N MET A 204 2.18 19.89 0.20
CA MET A 204 2.25 18.82 1.19
C MET A 204 1.97 17.48 0.52
N ALA A 205 2.79 16.49 0.83
CA ALA A 205 2.74 15.15 0.25
C ALA A 205 3.02 14.09 1.32
N ASN A 206 2.52 12.88 1.10
CA ASN A 206 2.75 11.73 1.99
C ASN A 206 4.24 11.44 2.17
N SER A 207 5.04 11.68 1.12
CA SER A 207 6.49 11.49 1.15
C SER A 207 7.23 12.36 2.15
N MET A 208 6.64 13.47 2.60
CA MET A 208 7.26 14.35 3.57
C MET A 208 7.02 13.90 5.01
N VAL A 209 5.86 13.31 5.30
CA VAL A 209 5.52 12.83 6.65
C VAL A 209 6.14 11.46 6.98
N ALA A 210 6.47 10.65 5.98
CA ALA A 210 7.19 9.39 6.21
C ALA A 210 8.57 9.60 6.91
N PRO A 211 9.43 10.55 6.49
CA PRO A 211 10.62 10.96 7.23
C PRO A 211 10.36 11.40 8.67
N TYR A 212 9.27 12.12 8.92
CA TYR A 212 8.89 12.55 10.27
C TYR A 212 8.55 11.35 11.15
N ILE A 213 7.71 10.43 10.67
CA ILE A 213 7.37 9.20 11.40
C ILE A 213 8.60 8.32 11.61
N ALA A 214 9.47 8.19 10.61
CA ALA A 214 10.75 7.48 10.76
C ALA A 214 11.61 8.09 11.89
N ALA A 215 11.68 9.42 12.00
CA ALA A 215 12.37 10.08 13.12
C ALA A 215 11.75 9.75 14.50
N ARG A 216 10.42 9.70 14.60
CA ARG A 216 9.73 9.31 15.84
C ARG A 216 9.99 7.85 16.22
N ILE A 217 10.12 6.95 15.23
CA ILE A 217 10.49 5.55 15.45
C ILE A 217 11.94 5.44 15.94
N ILE A 218 12.86 6.19 15.33
CA ILE A 218 14.27 6.23 15.75
C ILE A 218 14.35 6.65 17.23
N GLU A 219 13.58 7.64 17.67
CA GLU A 219 13.51 8.02 19.08
C GLU A 219 13.07 6.86 19.98
N LEU A 220 12.00 6.13 19.61
CA LEU A 220 11.55 4.96 20.39
C LEU A 220 12.63 3.87 20.48
N MET A 221 13.25 3.53 19.36
CA MET A 221 14.34 2.55 19.30
C MET A 221 15.49 2.99 20.21
N ASN A 222 15.82 4.29 20.18
CA ASN A 222 16.82 4.91 21.01
C ASN A 222 16.46 4.92 22.51
N GLN A 223 15.19 4.89 22.87
CA GLN A 223 14.72 4.72 24.25
C GLN A 223 14.72 3.24 24.71
N GLY A 224 15.11 2.31 23.84
CA GLY A 224 15.18 0.87 24.13
C GLY A 224 13.93 0.09 23.74
N TYR A 225 12.97 0.70 23.04
CA TYR A 225 11.78 0.04 22.52
C TYR A 225 12.06 -0.63 21.17
N LEU A 226 13.08 -1.50 21.13
CA LEU A 226 13.40 -2.28 19.94
C LEU A 226 12.26 -3.27 19.64
N CYS A 227 11.80 -3.27 18.40
CA CYS A 227 10.71 -4.10 17.93
C CYS A 227 11.26 -5.25 17.08
N ARG A 228 10.69 -6.44 17.21
CA ARG A 228 11.05 -7.60 16.39
C ARG A 228 10.14 -7.78 15.19
N THR A 229 8.97 -7.13 15.21
CA THR A 229 7.98 -7.17 14.14
C THR A 229 7.32 -5.80 13.96
N VAL A 230 6.70 -5.59 12.80
CA VAL A 230 5.87 -4.40 12.53
C VAL A 230 4.68 -4.32 13.49
N ASP A 231 4.07 -5.44 13.89
CA ASP A 231 2.98 -5.43 14.87
C ASP A 231 3.41 -4.95 16.26
N GLU A 232 4.61 -5.36 16.71
CA GLU A 232 5.19 -4.84 17.95
C GLU A 232 5.47 -3.35 17.84
N LEU A 233 5.98 -2.89 16.68
CA LEU A 233 6.17 -1.48 16.41
C LEU A 233 4.86 -0.71 16.47
N LYS A 234 3.81 -1.16 15.79
CA LYS A 234 2.46 -0.54 15.82
C LYS A 234 1.94 -0.43 17.25
N LYS A 235 2.11 -1.46 18.09
CA LYS A 235 1.73 -1.42 19.51
C LYS A 235 2.52 -0.37 20.30
N ASN A 236 3.82 -0.26 20.07
CA ASN A 236 4.67 0.73 20.74
C ASN A 236 4.34 2.15 20.28
N ILE A 237 4.12 2.36 18.98
CA ILE A 237 3.68 3.64 18.42
C ILE A 237 2.37 4.09 19.06
N LYS A 238 1.34 3.22 19.08
CA LYS A 238 0.05 3.48 19.75
C LYS A 238 0.20 3.90 21.21
N LYS A 239 1.15 3.29 21.93
CA LYS A 239 1.34 3.51 23.36
C LYS A 239 2.16 4.76 23.70
N TYR A 240 3.15 5.08 22.88
CA TYR A 240 4.21 6.03 23.25
C TYR A 240 4.34 7.25 22.33
N ILE A 241 3.82 7.18 21.10
CA ILE A 241 3.93 8.27 20.12
C ILE A 241 2.56 8.87 19.81
N CYS A 242 1.54 8.03 19.63
CA CYS A 242 0.26 8.49 19.12
C CYS A 242 -0.48 9.41 20.05
N THR A 243 -1.13 10.39 19.43
CA THR A 243 -2.02 11.34 20.10
C THR A 243 -3.48 10.89 19.99
N ALA A 244 -3.82 10.10 18.97
CA ALA A 244 -5.16 9.53 18.77
C ALA A 244 -5.11 8.15 18.07
N ILE A 245 -6.21 7.41 18.20
CA ILE A 245 -6.46 6.14 17.48
C ILE A 245 -7.80 6.30 16.76
N LYS A 246 -7.83 5.92 15.48
CA LYS A 246 -9.02 5.90 14.64
C LYS A 246 -9.26 4.47 14.18
N GLU A 247 -10.44 3.91 14.45
CA GLU A 247 -10.86 2.70 13.74
C GLU A 247 -11.36 3.13 12.37
N GLU A 248 -10.81 2.55 11.30
CA GLU A 248 -11.41 2.69 9.96
C GLU A 248 -12.54 1.66 9.84
N LYS A 249 -13.54 1.76 10.73
CA LYS A 249 -14.82 1.10 10.50
C LYS A 249 -15.36 1.58 9.16
N GLU A 250 -16.04 0.70 8.44
CA GLU A 250 -16.63 0.81 7.09
C GLU A 250 -17.39 2.13 6.76
N GLU A 251 -17.50 3.07 7.69
CA GLU A 251 -17.99 4.44 7.53
C GLU A 251 -16.90 5.47 7.10
N LEU A 252 -15.62 5.11 6.90
CA LEU A 252 -14.55 6.10 6.74
C LEU A 252 -13.56 5.96 5.58
N ALA A 253 -13.91 5.21 4.53
CA ALA A 253 -13.39 5.49 3.17
C ALA A 253 -13.78 6.90 2.66
N TYR A 254 -14.58 7.64 3.43
CA TYR A 254 -15.24 8.89 3.07
C TYR A 254 -14.42 10.17 3.33
N SER A 255 -13.29 10.14 4.06
CA SER A 255 -12.57 11.40 4.39
C SER A 255 -11.49 11.84 3.39
N TRP A 256 -11.05 10.97 2.49
CA TRP A 256 -10.16 11.37 1.37
C TRP A 256 -10.92 11.92 0.16
N ALA A 257 -12.23 11.98 0.33
CA ALA A 257 -13.22 12.41 -0.61
C ALA A 257 -14.01 13.59 -0.02
N GLU A 258 -13.36 14.71 0.28
CA GLU A 258 -14.12 15.97 0.36
C GLU A 258 -14.78 16.30 -0.99
N GLU A 259 -14.36 15.65 -2.08
CA GLU A 259 -15.07 15.59 -3.37
C GLU A 259 -16.13 14.47 -3.49
N PHE A 260 -16.24 13.53 -2.53
CA PHE A 260 -17.24 12.45 -2.56
C PHE A 260 -17.88 12.23 -1.16
N SER A 261 -18.39 13.31 -0.59
CA SER A 261 -19.51 13.25 0.37
C SER A 261 -20.56 12.25 -0.11
N TYR A 262 -21.22 11.50 0.80
CA TYR A 262 -22.45 10.71 0.59
C TYR A 262 -22.83 10.56 -0.89
N ILE A 263 -22.24 9.57 -1.56
CA ILE A 263 -22.55 9.29 -2.96
C ILE A 263 -23.99 8.81 -2.98
N SER A 264 -24.83 9.53 -3.71
CA SER A 264 -26.21 9.11 -3.93
C SER A 264 -26.23 7.74 -4.60
N LYS A 265 -27.33 7.00 -4.42
CA LYS A 265 -27.50 5.71 -5.08
C LYS A 265 -27.37 5.85 -6.60
N GLU A 266 -27.84 6.96 -7.15
CA GLU A 266 -27.77 7.31 -8.56
C GLU A 266 -26.32 7.50 -9.03
N GLU A 267 -25.48 8.19 -8.27
CA GLU A 267 -24.05 8.36 -8.59
C GLU A 267 -23.28 7.05 -8.49
N CYS A 268 -23.60 6.20 -7.50
CA CYS A 268 -23.00 4.87 -7.38
C CYS A 268 -23.31 4.02 -8.61
N ILE A 269 -24.59 3.99 -9.02
CA ILE A 269 -25.03 3.31 -10.25
C ILE A 269 -24.30 3.85 -11.47
N HIS A 270 -24.27 5.19 -11.62
CA HIS A 270 -23.61 5.82 -12.76
C HIS A 270 -22.13 5.44 -12.83
N TRP A 271 -21.44 5.39 -11.69
CA TRP A 271 -20.03 5.01 -11.65
C TRP A 271 -19.83 3.54 -12.06
N LEU A 272 -20.62 2.64 -11.50
CA LEU A 272 -20.53 1.21 -11.80
C LEU A 272 -20.82 0.93 -13.29
N GLU A 273 -21.81 1.62 -13.87
CA GLU A 273 -22.14 1.51 -15.31
C GLU A 273 -21.05 2.07 -16.24
N ASN A 274 -20.13 2.90 -15.72
CA ASN A 274 -19.01 3.47 -16.48
C ASN A 274 -17.65 2.87 -16.07
N LEU A 275 -17.64 1.74 -15.35
CA LEU A 275 -16.41 1.01 -15.08
C LEU A 275 -15.77 0.58 -16.41
N THR A 276 -14.47 0.84 -16.53
CA THR A 276 -13.70 0.47 -17.73
C THR A 276 -13.12 -0.94 -17.64
N GLN A 277 -12.98 -1.46 -16.42
CA GLN A 277 -12.41 -2.76 -16.13
C GLN A 277 -13.48 -3.84 -16.28
N PRO A 278 -13.16 -4.99 -16.91
CA PRO A 278 -14.05 -6.13 -16.93
C PRO A 278 -14.36 -6.65 -15.52
N VAL A 279 -15.62 -6.99 -15.28
CA VAL A 279 -16.12 -7.52 -14.02
C VAL A 279 -16.64 -8.94 -14.23
N ILE A 280 -15.91 -9.91 -13.65
CA ILE A 280 -16.30 -11.32 -13.63
C ILE A 280 -16.92 -11.63 -12.28
N VAL A 281 -18.20 -12.02 -12.27
CA VAL A 281 -18.93 -12.36 -11.06
C VAL A 281 -18.96 -13.87 -10.88
N ILE A 282 -18.38 -14.36 -9.81
CA ILE A 282 -18.33 -15.77 -9.44
C ILE A 282 -19.34 -15.99 -8.33
N VAL A 283 -20.41 -16.71 -8.65
CA VAL A 283 -21.50 -16.98 -7.71
C VAL A 283 -21.48 -18.38 -7.16
N TYR A 284 -21.86 -18.48 -5.88
CA TYR A 284 -21.96 -19.75 -5.18
C TYR A 284 -23.29 -19.95 -4.47
N GLN A 285 -23.65 -21.21 -4.27
CA GLN A 285 -24.80 -21.60 -3.47
C GLN A 285 -24.45 -21.63 -1.99
N GLU A 286 -25.32 -21.07 -1.16
CA GLU A 286 -25.21 -21.03 0.30
C GLU A 286 -25.54 -22.40 0.94
N GLU A 287 -24.90 -23.48 0.50
CA GLU A 287 -25.07 -24.78 1.13
C GLU A 287 -23.97 -25.04 2.17
N LYS A 288 -24.35 -25.68 3.28
CA LYS A 288 -23.45 -26.00 4.39
C LYS A 288 -22.33 -26.93 3.92
N GLY A 289 -21.13 -26.39 3.70
CA GLY A 289 -19.91 -27.18 3.54
C GLY A 289 -18.94 -26.75 2.43
N ASN A 290 -19.29 -25.80 1.55
CA ASN A 290 -18.51 -25.57 0.32
C ASN A 290 -17.69 -24.27 0.25
N LYS A 291 -17.74 -23.40 1.28
CA LYS A 291 -17.05 -22.09 1.28
C LYS A 291 -15.54 -22.19 1.00
N GLY A 292 -14.89 -23.27 1.46
CA GLY A 292 -13.47 -23.51 1.24
C GLY A 292 -13.12 -23.82 -0.22
N ALA A 293 -13.89 -24.67 -0.91
CA ALA A 293 -13.60 -25.04 -2.30
C ALA A 293 -13.86 -23.88 -3.27
N ILE A 294 -14.92 -23.10 -3.03
CA ILE A 294 -15.24 -21.92 -3.86
C ILE A 294 -14.20 -20.81 -3.65
N GLY A 295 -13.70 -20.63 -2.42
CA GLY A 295 -12.58 -19.74 -2.15
C GLY A 295 -11.31 -20.13 -2.95
N GLN A 296 -11.02 -21.42 -3.09
CA GLN A 296 -9.90 -21.91 -3.90
C GLN A 296 -10.13 -21.67 -5.39
N LEU A 297 -11.36 -21.78 -5.87
CA LEU A 297 -11.72 -21.51 -7.26
C LEU A 297 -11.36 -20.07 -7.67
N VAL A 298 -11.85 -19.08 -6.93
CA VAL A 298 -11.60 -17.67 -7.27
C VAL A 298 -10.12 -17.31 -7.15
N LEU A 299 -9.42 -17.88 -6.16
CA LEU A 299 -7.97 -17.73 -6.03
C LEU A 299 -7.22 -18.37 -7.21
N GLY A 300 -7.65 -19.55 -7.65
CA GLY A 300 -7.07 -20.23 -8.82
C GLY A 300 -7.25 -19.43 -10.11
N LEU A 301 -8.44 -18.87 -10.32
CA LEU A 301 -8.72 -17.99 -11.45
C LEU A 301 -7.85 -16.72 -11.42
N GLN A 302 -7.70 -16.10 -10.25
CA GLN A 302 -6.80 -14.97 -10.07
C GLN A 302 -5.35 -15.32 -10.42
N GLN A 303 -4.85 -16.47 -9.96
CA GLN A 303 -3.51 -16.95 -10.33
C GLN A 303 -3.35 -17.17 -11.84
N LEU A 304 -4.41 -17.63 -12.51
CA LEU A 304 -4.41 -17.78 -13.96
C LEU A 304 -4.29 -16.43 -14.67
N PHE A 305 -5.03 -15.41 -14.23
CA PHE A 305 -4.88 -14.04 -14.76
C PHE A 305 -3.47 -13.51 -14.54
N TYR A 306 -2.90 -13.69 -13.33
CA TYR A 306 -1.52 -13.28 -13.05
C TYR A 306 -0.49 -13.98 -13.95
N LYS A 307 -0.64 -15.28 -14.22
CA LYS A 307 0.25 -16.02 -15.14
C LYS A 307 0.19 -15.47 -16.56
N ASN A 308 -0.92 -14.84 -16.94
CA ASN A 308 -1.13 -14.23 -18.25
C ASN A 308 -0.89 -12.71 -18.24
N GLY A 309 -0.31 -12.16 -17.16
CA GLY A 309 0.07 -10.74 -17.07
C GLY A 309 -1.08 -9.78 -16.75
N PHE A 310 -2.22 -10.27 -16.25
CA PHE A 310 -3.37 -9.44 -15.89
C PHE A 310 -3.53 -9.30 -14.37
N GLU A 311 -3.61 -8.07 -13.88
CA GLU A 311 -3.83 -7.73 -12.49
C GLU A 311 -5.30 -7.89 -12.13
N ALA A 312 -5.64 -9.07 -11.59
CA ALA A 312 -6.97 -9.41 -11.12
C ALA A 312 -7.12 -9.17 -9.61
N THR A 313 -8.05 -8.30 -9.23
CA THR A 313 -8.39 -8.02 -7.82
C THR A 313 -9.67 -8.76 -7.43
N ILE A 314 -9.64 -9.44 -6.28
CA ILE A 314 -10.79 -10.18 -5.75
C ILE A 314 -11.55 -9.33 -4.74
N PHE A 315 -12.86 -9.25 -4.91
CA PHE A 315 -13.80 -8.72 -3.95
C PHE A 315 -14.72 -9.84 -3.48
N SER A 316 -14.76 -10.15 -2.18
CA SER A 316 -15.44 -11.34 -1.69
C SER A 316 -16.20 -11.10 -0.39
N THR A 317 -17.41 -11.65 -0.29
CA THR A 317 -18.18 -11.64 0.96
C THR A 317 -17.77 -12.75 1.94
N VAL A 318 -16.87 -13.66 1.53
CA VAL A 318 -16.45 -14.83 2.35
C VAL A 318 -14.94 -14.95 2.54
N LEU A 319 -14.12 -14.45 1.62
CA LEU A 319 -12.68 -14.40 1.83
C LEU A 319 -12.34 -13.20 2.68
N ALA A 320 -11.55 -13.42 3.73
CA ALA A 320 -11.00 -12.34 4.52
C ALA A 320 -10.03 -11.50 3.67
N SER A 321 -9.98 -10.20 3.94
CA SER A 321 -9.04 -9.28 3.31
C SER A 321 -7.61 -9.78 3.44
N ASN A 322 -6.87 -9.73 2.34
CA ASN A 322 -5.48 -10.13 2.27
C ASN A 322 -4.77 -9.28 1.23
N MET A 323 -4.09 -8.23 1.69
CA MET A 323 -3.39 -7.30 0.82
C MET A 323 -2.29 -7.98 -0.01
N LYS A 324 -1.59 -8.99 0.55
CA LYS A 324 -0.58 -9.76 -0.18
C LYS A 324 -1.17 -10.62 -1.31
N LYS A 325 -2.49 -10.79 -1.37
CA LYS A 325 -3.19 -11.54 -2.43
C LYS A 325 -4.16 -10.68 -3.25
N SER A 326 -4.18 -9.35 -3.06
CA SER A 326 -5.18 -8.46 -3.64
C SER A 326 -6.62 -8.99 -3.46
N VAL A 327 -6.94 -9.38 -2.22
CA VAL A 327 -8.28 -9.84 -1.80
C VAL A 327 -8.85 -8.82 -0.82
N PHE A 328 -10.06 -8.34 -1.11
CA PHE A 328 -10.77 -7.38 -0.30
C PHE A 328 -12.14 -7.93 0.09
N TRP A 329 -12.48 -7.81 1.36
CA TRP A 329 -13.76 -8.26 1.87
C TRP A 329 -14.87 -7.27 1.49
N LEU A 330 -16.01 -7.78 1.04
CA LEU A 330 -17.21 -7.00 0.72
C LEU A 330 -18.29 -7.17 1.80
N ASP A 331 -18.89 -6.06 2.18
CA ASP A 331 -20.10 -6.03 2.99
C ASP A 331 -21.32 -6.39 2.13
N ASP A 332 -21.88 -7.57 2.37
CA ASP A 332 -23.05 -8.08 1.65
C ASP A 332 -24.28 -7.17 1.80
N SER A 333 -24.38 -6.40 2.91
CA SER A 333 -25.48 -5.46 3.13
C SER A 333 -25.35 -4.17 2.31
N ARG A 334 -24.14 -3.86 1.83
CA ARG A 334 -23.79 -2.63 1.10
C ARG A 334 -22.87 -2.93 -0.08
N LEU A 335 -23.18 -3.99 -0.82
CA LEU A 335 -22.29 -4.56 -1.83
C LEU A 335 -21.82 -3.56 -2.89
N GLU A 336 -22.73 -2.77 -3.47
CA GLU A 336 -22.42 -1.77 -4.52
C GLU A 336 -21.52 -0.64 -3.98
N GLU A 337 -21.83 -0.13 -2.79
CA GLU A 337 -21.07 0.93 -2.13
C GLU A 337 -19.67 0.43 -1.73
N SER A 338 -19.60 -0.75 -1.12
CA SER A 338 -18.36 -1.41 -0.72
C SER A 338 -17.48 -1.67 -1.93
N PHE A 339 -18.04 -2.23 -3.00
CA PHE A 339 -17.32 -2.47 -4.25
C PHE A 339 -16.82 -1.17 -4.88
N LEU A 340 -17.70 -0.16 -5.02
CA LEU A 340 -17.32 1.16 -5.54
C LEU A 340 -16.14 1.77 -4.77
N ASN A 341 -16.17 1.73 -3.43
CA ASN A 341 -15.11 2.28 -2.61
C ASN A 341 -13.76 1.63 -2.90
N TYR A 342 -13.72 0.30 -3.05
CA TYR A 342 -12.47 -0.35 -3.43
C TYR A 342 -12.01 0.02 -4.84
N THR A 343 -12.91 0.07 -5.83
CA THR A 343 -12.53 0.41 -7.22
C THR A 343 -11.86 1.78 -7.36
N LYS A 344 -12.06 2.67 -6.39
CA LYS A 344 -11.41 4.00 -6.36
C LYS A 344 -9.96 3.96 -5.89
N ILE A 345 -9.63 3.00 -5.03
CA ILE A 345 -8.31 2.90 -4.39
C ILE A 345 -7.43 1.80 -5.00
N VAL A 346 -8.02 0.77 -5.61
CA VAL A 346 -7.25 -0.29 -6.28
C VAL A 346 -6.91 0.12 -7.72
N THR A 347 -5.74 -0.29 -8.19
CA THR A 347 -5.44 -0.31 -9.63
C THR A 347 -5.48 -1.76 -10.08
N SER A 348 -6.28 -2.08 -11.09
CA SER A 348 -6.46 -3.45 -11.57
C SER A 348 -6.86 -3.46 -13.03
N ASP A 349 -6.51 -4.53 -13.74
CA ASP A 349 -6.95 -4.77 -15.12
C ASP A 349 -8.38 -5.32 -15.17
N LEU A 350 -8.76 -6.11 -14.16
CA LEU A 350 -10.09 -6.71 -14.05
C LEU A 350 -10.49 -6.99 -12.59
N PHE A 351 -11.79 -7.11 -12.36
CA PHE A 351 -12.37 -7.37 -11.04
C PHE A 351 -13.05 -8.72 -10.98
N LEU A 352 -12.76 -9.49 -9.93
CA LEU A 352 -13.40 -10.76 -9.61
C LEU A 352 -14.33 -10.58 -8.41
N LEU A 353 -15.65 -10.60 -8.63
CA LEU A 353 -16.65 -10.47 -7.58
C LEU A 353 -17.12 -11.85 -7.13
N HIS A 354 -16.76 -12.25 -5.92
CA HIS A 354 -17.08 -13.55 -5.37
C HIS A 354 -18.22 -13.45 -4.35
N LEU A 355 -19.44 -13.79 -4.78
CA LEU A 355 -20.70 -13.44 -4.10
C LEU A 355 -21.63 -14.66 -3.93
N PRO A 356 -22.50 -14.68 -2.90
CA PRO A 356 -23.55 -15.68 -2.85
C PRO A 356 -24.58 -15.42 -3.94
N ILE A 357 -25.24 -16.48 -4.41
CA ILE A 357 -26.29 -16.34 -5.44
C ILE A 357 -27.46 -15.46 -4.97
N SER A 358 -27.73 -15.42 -3.67
CA SER A 358 -28.74 -14.56 -3.04
C SER A 358 -28.47 -13.07 -3.33
N ALA A 359 -27.22 -12.62 -3.15
CA ALA A 359 -26.78 -11.26 -3.46
C ALA A 359 -26.98 -10.92 -4.94
N LEU A 360 -26.59 -11.82 -5.85
CA LEU A 360 -26.81 -11.63 -7.29
C LEU A 360 -28.30 -11.49 -7.65
N ILE A 361 -29.19 -12.19 -6.93
CA ILE A 361 -30.63 -12.14 -7.16
C ILE A 361 -31.24 -10.83 -6.65
N SER A 362 -30.77 -10.32 -5.51
CA SER A 362 -31.23 -9.03 -4.99
C SER A 362 -30.79 -7.84 -5.87
N HIS A 363 -29.74 -8.00 -6.66
CA HIS A 363 -29.28 -6.98 -7.62
C HIS A 363 -30.03 -7.09 -8.96
N ASN A 364 -30.99 -6.19 -9.14
CA ASN A 364 -31.77 -6.09 -10.39
C ASN A 364 -31.00 -5.47 -11.56
N ARG A 365 -29.82 -4.88 -11.33
CA ARG A 365 -29.01 -4.23 -12.38
C ARG A 365 -27.67 -4.96 -12.53
N ARG A 366 -27.45 -5.49 -13.73
CA ARG A 366 -26.29 -6.32 -14.09
C ARG A 366 -25.44 -5.67 -15.19
N SER A 367 -25.68 -4.39 -15.48
CA SER A 367 -25.06 -3.64 -16.59
C SER A 367 -23.54 -3.52 -16.48
N PHE A 368 -23.00 -3.53 -15.25
CA PHE A 368 -21.55 -3.50 -15.00
C PHE A 368 -20.94 -4.90 -14.93
N MET A 369 -21.74 -5.98 -15.06
CA MET A 369 -21.26 -7.37 -14.96
C MET A 369 -21.06 -7.94 -16.37
N ASP A 370 -19.81 -8.23 -16.73
CA ASP A 370 -19.48 -8.73 -18.07
C ASP A 370 -19.67 -10.24 -18.21
N LEU A 371 -19.29 -11.00 -17.17
CA LEU A 371 -19.37 -12.46 -17.17
C LEU A 371 -19.82 -12.98 -15.81
N ILE A 372 -20.77 -13.91 -15.80
CA ILE A 372 -21.22 -14.59 -14.59
C ILE A 372 -20.76 -16.05 -14.64
N ILE A 373 -20.02 -16.48 -13.63
CA ILE A 373 -19.56 -17.86 -13.43
C ILE A 373 -20.32 -18.46 -12.26
N GLU A 374 -21.12 -19.48 -12.51
CA GLU A 374 -21.82 -20.22 -11.47
C GLU A 374 -21.16 -21.56 -11.21
N TYR A 375 -20.72 -21.78 -9.96
CA TYR A 375 -20.19 -23.06 -9.50
C TYR A 375 -21.30 -23.93 -8.87
N LYS A 376 -21.50 -25.16 -9.36
CA LYS A 376 -22.62 -26.03 -8.95
C LYS A 376 -22.24 -27.50 -8.78
N GLN A 377 -22.75 -28.12 -7.71
CA GLN A 377 -22.69 -29.57 -7.51
C GLN A 377 -23.78 -30.35 -8.25
N GLU A 378 -24.97 -29.76 -8.45
CA GLU A 378 -26.08 -30.42 -9.17
C GLU A 378 -26.41 -29.72 -10.50
N ASN A 379 -26.72 -30.51 -11.54
CA ASN A 379 -27.10 -30.07 -12.89
C ASN A 379 -28.49 -29.40 -13.00
N LYS A 380 -29.00 -28.77 -11.93
CA LYS A 380 -30.25 -28.00 -11.97
C LYS A 380 -29.95 -26.51 -12.03
N LEU A 381 -30.12 -25.94 -13.22
CA LEU A 381 -30.15 -24.50 -13.45
C LEU A 381 -31.22 -23.85 -12.57
N SER A 382 -30.86 -22.80 -11.82
CA SER A 382 -31.88 -21.99 -11.15
C SER A 382 -32.76 -21.34 -12.24
N GLU A 383 -34.05 -21.13 -11.98
CA GLU A 383 -34.94 -20.55 -13.00
C GLU A 383 -34.50 -19.17 -13.48
N ILE A 384 -33.69 -18.48 -12.67
CA ILE A 384 -33.10 -17.17 -12.94
C ILE A 384 -32.01 -17.28 -14.02
N VAL A 385 -31.11 -18.29 -13.93
CA VAL A 385 -30.09 -18.57 -14.96
C VAL A 385 -30.72 -18.92 -16.31
N LYS A 386 -31.89 -19.56 -16.29
CA LYS A 386 -32.56 -19.99 -17.53
C LYS A 386 -33.05 -18.82 -18.39
N ARG A 387 -33.24 -17.62 -17.81
CA ARG A 387 -33.84 -16.45 -18.48
C ARG A 387 -32.82 -15.49 -19.10
N GLU A 388 -31.58 -15.46 -18.63
CA GLU A 388 -30.54 -14.51 -19.04
C GLU A 388 -29.26 -15.23 -19.47
N LYS A 389 -29.33 -16.10 -20.49
CA LYS A 389 -28.23 -17.05 -20.79
C LYS A 389 -26.98 -16.45 -21.43
N ASP A 390 -27.06 -15.27 -22.03
CA ASP A 390 -26.02 -14.83 -22.97
C ASP A 390 -24.67 -14.54 -22.30
N ASN A 391 -24.64 -14.25 -20.99
CA ASN A 391 -23.42 -13.93 -20.23
C ASN A 391 -23.10 -14.95 -19.10
N TRP A 392 -23.65 -16.16 -19.13
CA TRP A 392 -23.45 -17.17 -18.06
C TRP A 392 -22.54 -18.32 -18.48
N MET A 393 -21.53 -18.59 -17.66
CA MET A 393 -20.71 -19.80 -17.70
C MET A 393 -21.00 -20.68 -16.48
N ILE A 394 -21.18 -21.98 -16.68
CA ILE A 394 -21.54 -22.92 -15.61
C ILE A 394 -20.41 -23.94 -15.45
N LEU A 395 -19.85 -24.02 -14.25
CA LEU A 395 -18.77 -24.95 -13.91
C LEU A 395 -19.31 -26.05 -12.97
N PRO A 396 -19.32 -27.32 -13.39
CA PRO A 396 -19.72 -28.42 -12.52
C PRO A 396 -18.65 -28.74 -11.47
N ALA A 397 -19.07 -29.13 -10.27
CA ALA A 397 -18.19 -29.35 -9.12
C ALA A 397 -17.33 -30.62 -9.19
N ASP A 398 -17.62 -31.53 -10.13
CA ASP A 398 -16.89 -32.78 -10.34
C ASP A 398 -15.73 -32.64 -11.34
N SER A 399 -15.51 -31.44 -11.88
CA SER A 399 -14.46 -31.21 -12.87
C SER A 399 -13.07 -31.23 -12.23
N LYS A 400 -12.21 -32.11 -12.76
CA LYS A 400 -10.78 -32.11 -12.45
C LYS A 400 -10.20 -30.80 -12.98
N SER A 401 -9.84 -29.91 -12.06
CA SER A 401 -9.29 -28.57 -12.29
C SER A 401 -10.12 -27.70 -13.23
N VAL A 402 -10.63 -26.60 -12.69
CA VAL A 402 -11.27 -25.50 -13.45
C VAL A 402 -10.41 -25.01 -14.62
N GLU A 403 -9.10 -25.18 -14.53
CA GLU A 403 -8.10 -24.96 -15.58
C GLU A 403 -8.43 -25.71 -16.89
N GLU A 404 -8.90 -26.97 -16.82
CA GLU A 404 -9.28 -27.77 -18.00
C GLU A 404 -10.59 -27.27 -18.65
N GLN A 405 -11.52 -26.71 -17.86
CA GLN A 405 -12.85 -26.32 -18.35
C GLN A 405 -12.92 -24.91 -18.93
N ILE A 406 -12.07 -23.99 -18.46
CA ILE A 406 -12.00 -22.63 -19.03
C ILE A 406 -11.25 -22.65 -20.38
N GLY A 407 -10.67 -23.79 -20.79
CA GLY A 407 -10.08 -23.94 -22.13
C GLY A 407 -8.84 -23.08 -22.36
N LEU A 408 -8.09 -22.78 -21.28
CA LEU A 408 -6.88 -21.98 -21.31
C LEU A 408 -5.66 -22.91 -21.16
N ILE A 409 -5.32 -23.64 -22.25
CA ILE A 409 -4.04 -24.35 -22.43
C ILE A 409 -3.14 -23.52 -23.34
#